data_AF-A0A933MVX1-F1
#
_entry.id   AF-A0A933MVX1-F1
#
_cell.length_a   1.000
_cell.length_b   1.000
_cell.length_c   1.000
_cell.angle_alpha   90.00
_cell.angle_beta   90.00
_cell.angle_gamma   90.00
#
_symmetry.space_group_name_H-M   'P 1'
#
loop_
_entity.id
_entity.type
_entity.pdbx_description
1 polymer ?
#
loop_
_entity_poly.entity_id
_entity_poly.type
_entity_poly.pdbx_seq_one_letter_code
_entity_poly.pdbx_strand_id
1 'polypeptide(L)' 'MGKNVKIIDPAKAAADKLADYLKRREEIEKKLEKGGKLDFYTTDDINKFKNLGQKFLGREIGEVKRAVL' A
#
# COMPACT_ATOMS: atom_id res chain seq x y z
N MET A 1 19.23 17.44 10.71
CA MET A 1 17.93 17.84 11.31
C MET A 1 18.08 17.85 12.82
N GLY A 2 17.56 18.89 13.50
CA GLY A 2 17.67 19.04 14.97
C GLY A 2 16.51 18.38 15.71
N LYS A 3 16.70 18.11 17.02
CA LYS A 3 15.73 17.41 17.89
C LYS A 3 14.35 18.06 17.98
N ASN A 4 14.23 19.34 17.59
CA ASN A 4 12.99 20.12 17.65
C ASN A 4 12.22 20.16 16.31
N VAL A 5 12.65 19.41 15.30
CA VAL A 5 11.94 19.32 14.02
C VAL A 5 11.13 18.03 13.99
N LYS A 6 9.81 18.15 13.94
CA LYS A 6 8.92 17.02 13.75
C LYS A 6 8.97 16.56 12.29
N ILE A 7 9.46 15.34 12.07
CA ILE A 7 9.40 14.69 10.76
C ILE A 7 8.01 14.07 10.62
N ILE A 8 7.33 14.39 9.53
CA ILE A 8 6.02 13.83 9.22
C ILE A 8 6.20 12.71 8.20
N ASP A 9 5.58 11.57 8.47
CA ASP A 9 5.46 10.48 7.51
C ASP A 9 4.20 10.70 6.66
N PRO A 10 4.35 11.10 5.38
CA PRO A 10 3.20 11.34 4.52
C PRO A 10 2.48 10.04 4.15
N ALA A 11 3.17 8.88 4.11
CA ALA A 11 2.55 7.60 3.79
C ALA A 11 1.60 7.18 4.91
N LYS A 12 2.03 7.35 6.17
CA LYS A 12 1.15 7.16 7.33
C LYS A 12 -0.07 8.08 7.29
N ALA A 13 0.13 9.37 7.03
CA ALA A 13 -0.97 10.33 6.95
C ALA A 13 -1.98 9.98 5.84
N ALA A 14 -1.52 9.48 4.70
CA ALA A 14 -2.39 9.04 3.61
C ALA A 14 -3.21 7.80 3.99
N ALA A 15 -2.58 6.80 4.61
CA ALA A 15 -3.25 5.58 5.09
C ALA A 15 -4.32 5.89 6.14
N ASP A 16 -4.01 6.75 7.11
CA ASP A 16 -4.96 7.17 8.16
C ASP A 16 -6.18 7.88 7.56
N LYS A 17 -5.98 8.75 6.57
CA LYS A 17 -7.07 9.43 5.85
C LYS A 17 -7.95 8.47 5.05
N LEU A 18 -7.36 7.45 4.42
CA LEU A 18 -8.12 6.44 3.69
C LEU A 18 -9.01 5.61 4.64
N ALA A 19 -8.45 5.16 5.78
CA ALA A 19 -9.20 4.41 6.78
C ALA A 19 -10.40 5.21 7.31
N ASP A 20 -10.19 6.50 7.60
CA ASP A 20 -11.23 7.43 8.03
C ASP A 20 -12.29 7.67 6.93
N TYR A 21 -11.88 7.78 5.66
CA TYR A 21 -12.83 7.86 4.54
C TYR A 21 -13.73 6.64 4.42
N LEU A 22 -13.17 5.43 4.51
CA LEU A 22 -13.93 4.18 4.39
C LEU A 22 -14.94 4.02 5.54
N LYS A 23 -14.57 4.39 6.78
CA LYS A 23 -15.49 4.40 7.93
C LYS A 23 -16.70 5.30 7.73
N ARG A 24 -16.54 6.44 7.07
CA ARG A 24 -17.65 7.37 6.75
C ARG A 24 -18.54 6.91 5.59
N ARG A 25 -18.15 5.86 4.88
CA ARG A 25 -18.84 5.35 3.70
C ARG A 25 -19.24 3.89 3.93
N GLU A 26 -20.24 3.69 4.80
CA GLU A 26 -20.75 2.35 5.12
C GLU A 26 -21.17 1.54 3.89
N GLU A 27 -21.67 2.21 2.84
CA GLU A 27 -22.03 1.56 1.57
C GLU A 27 -20.85 0.86 0.88
N ILE A 28 -19.65 1.41 1.03
CA ILE A 28 -18.40 0.83 0.49
C ILE A 28 -17.93 -0.26 1.46
N GLU A 29 -17.88 0.02 2.77
CA GLU A 29 -17.44 -0.92 3.80
C GLU A 29 -18.22 -2.25 3.78
N LYS A 30 -19.54 -2.20 3.50
CA LYS A 30 -20.38 -3.41 3.37
C LYS A 30 -20.08 -4.24 2.11
N LYS A 31 -19.45 -3.65 1.09
CA LYS A 31 -19.09 -4.30 -0.18
C LYS A 31 -17.64 -4.79 -0.20
N LEU A 32 -16.79 -4.31 0.70
CA LEU A 32 -15.40 -4.73 0.77
C LEU A 32 -15.30 -6.16 1.32
N GLU A 33 -14.50 -6.97 0.64
CA GLU A 33 -14.16 -8.31 1.11
C GLU A 33 -13.30 -8.21 2.38
N LYS A 34 -13.69 -8.94 3.43
CA LYS A 34 -12.94 -8.97 4.70
C LYS A 34 -12.00 -10.16 4.69
N GLY A 35 -10.70 -9.89 4.76
CA GLY A 35 -9.63 -10.88 4.51
C GLY A 35 -8.91 -10.70 3.17
N GLY A 36 -8.98 -9.48 2.61
CA GLY A 36 -8.57 -9.14 1.25
C GLY A 36 -7.23 -9.70 0.77
N LYS A 37 -7.22 -10.09 -0.50
CA LYS A 37 -6.05 -10.54 -1.23
C LYS A 37 -5.19 -9.35 -1.66
N LEU A 38 -3.88 -9.44 -1.46
CA LEU A 38 -2.92 -8.41 -1.88
C LEU A 38 -2.15 -8.89 -3.11
N ASP A 39 -2.60 -8.46 -4.29
CA ASP A 39 -1.96 -8.72 -5.57
C ASP A 39 -1.12 -7.51 -6.00
N PHE A 40 0.08 -7.76 -6.54
CA PHE A 40 1.00 -6.71 -6.99
C PHE A 40 1.11 -6.69 -8.51
N TYR A 41 1.09 -5.49 -9.08
CA TYR A 41 1.20 -5.26 -10.52
C TYR A 41 2.25 -4.20 -10.81
N THR A 42 2.98 -4.37 -11.91
CA THR A 42 3.92 -3.37 -12.40
C THR A 42 3.85 -3.27 -13.92
N THR A 43 3.99 -2.05 -14.46
CA THR A 43 4.17 -1.82 -15.90
C THR A 43 5.63 -1.91 -16.32
N ASP A 44 6.55 -2.20 -15.39
CA ASP A 44 7.99 -2.32 -15.62
C ASP A 44 8.53 -3.69 -15.15
N ASP A 45 9.83 -3.83 -15.01
CA ASP A 45 10.52 -5.07 -14.66
C ASP A 45 9.98 -5.67 -13.34
N ILE A 46 9.43 -6.88 -13.48
CA ILE A 46 8.77 -7.63 -12.41
C ILE A 46 9.77 -7.98 -11.30
N ASN A 47 10.99 -8.36 -11.65
CA ASN A 47 12.00 -8.81 -10.69
C ASN A 47 12.53 -7.64 -9.87
N LYS A 48 12.82 -6.51 -10.53
CA LYS A 48 13.24 -5.27 -9.84
C LYS A 48 12.15 -4.78 -8.90
N PHE A 49 10.89 -4.75 -9.37
CA PHE A 49 9.76 -4.37 -8.52
C PHE A 49 9.65 -5.30 -7.31
N LYS A 50 9.71 -6.62 -7.52
CA LYS A 50 9.62 -7.59 -6.44
C LYS A 50 10.73 -7.41 -5.40
N ASN A 51 11.98 -7.29 -5.86
CA ASN A 51 13.13 -7.13 -4.96
C ASN A 51 13.02 -5.85 -4.11
N LEU A 52 12.66 -4.72 -4.72
CA LEU A 52 12.49 -3.46 -4.00
C LEU A 52 11.27 -3.50 -3.08
N GLY A 53 10.13 -3.99 -3.56
CA GLY A 53 8.89 -4.10 -2.79
C GLY A 53 9.07 -4.91 -1.51
N GLN A 54 9.74 -6.07 -1.60
CA GLN A 54 10.04 -6.89 -0.42
C GLN A 54 10.95 -6.16 0.57
N LYS A 55 11.96 -5.45 0.07
CA LYS A 55 12.86 -4.65 0.91
C LYS A 55 12.11 -3.55 1.66
N PHE A 56 11.20 -2.83 1.01
CA PHE A 56 10.44 -1.76 1.63
C PHE A 56 9.35 -2.28 2.57
N LEU A 57 8.72 -3.41 2.25
CA LEU A 57 7.65 -4.00 3.07
C LEU A 57 8.19 -4.86 4.23
N GLY A 58 9.48 -5.19 4.25
CA GLY A 58 10.10 -6.02 5.28
C GLY A 58 9.58 -7.46 5.32
N ARG A 59 8.95 -7.92 4.24
CA ARG A 59 8.39 -9.27 4.10
C ARG A 59 8.43 -9.71 2.64
N GLU A 60 8.40 -11.01 2.42
CA GLU A 60 8.21 -11.55 1.08
C GLU A 60 6.85 -11.13 0.51
N ILE A 61 6.83 -10.86 -0.78
CA ILE A 61 5.60 -10.64 -1.52
C ILE A 61 5.45 -11.76 -2.53
N GLY A 62 4.22 -12.15 -2.81
CA GLY A 62 3.89 -13.27 -3.69
C GLY A 62 4.27 -13.02 -5.15
N GLU A 63 3.36 -13.37 -6.04
CA GLU A 63 3.53 -13.09 -7.45
C GLU A 63 3.37 -11.59 -7.74
N VAL A 64 4.25 -11.05 -8.58
CA VAL A 64 4.12 -9.71 -9.16
C VAL A 64 3.79 -9.90 -10.64
N LYS A 65 2.69 -9.31 -11.10
CA LYS A 65 2.19 -9.47 -12.47
C LYS A 65 2.52 -8.25 -13.32
N ARG A 66 2.70 -8.47 -14.63
CA ARG A 66 2.79 -7.36 -15.59
C ARG A 66 1.39 -6.76 -15.77
N ALA A 67 1.27 -5.45 -15.56
CA ALA A 67 0.08 -4.71 -15.97
C ALA A 67 0.16 -4.47 -17.48
N VAL A 68 -0.84 -4.96 -18.22
CA VAL A 68 -1.07 -4.62 -19.63
C VAL A 68 -2.16 -3.55 -19.63
N LEU A 69 -1.85 -2.39 -20.22
CA LEU A 69 -2.82 -1.30 -20.43
C LEU A 69 -3.65 -1.56 -21.67
#